data_AF-A0A497DUL7-F1
#
_entry.id   AF-A0A497DUL7-F1
#
_cell.length_a   1.000
_cell.length_b   1.000
_cell.length_c   1.000
_cell.angle_alpha   90.00
_cell.angle_beta   90.00
_cell.angle_gamma   90.00
#
_symmetry.space_group_name_H-M   'P 1'
#
loop_
_entity.id
_entity.type
_entity.pdbx_description
1 polymer ?
#
loop_
_entity_poly.entity_id
_entity_poly.type
_entity_poly.pdbx_seq_one_letter_code
_entity_poly.pdbx_strand_id
1 'polypeptide(L)' 'TETELKSFPVKEHPHPLQMKKAIDLIKQSRCPLVICGGGVNISQAMNELNEFINKFNSFQRTNCRLH' A
#
# COMPACT_ATOMS: atom_id res chain seq x y z
N THR A 1 -23.60 -7.60 -28.27
CA THR A 1 -22.50 -6.62 -28.37
C THR A 1 -21.43 -7.06 -27.41
N GLU A 2 -20.29 -7.53 -27.93
CA GLU A 2 -19.18 -8.05 -27.14
C GLU A 2 -18.44 -6.86 -26.52
N THR A 3 -18.47 -6.73 -25.19
CA THR A 3 -17.71 -5.69 -24.48
C THR A 3 -16.27 -6.13 -24.35
N GLU A 4 -15.37 -5.48 -25.10
CA GLU A 4 -13.92 -5.60 -24.90
C GLU A 4 -13.56 -5.11 -23.49
N LEU A 5 -13.22 -6.05 -22.61
CA LEU A 5 -12.63 -5.75 -21.32
C LEU A 5 -11.22 -5.19 -21.57
N LYS A 6 -11.04 -3.89 -21.32
CA LYS A 6 -9.71 -3.26 -21.36
C LYS A 6 -8.84 -3.82 -20.23
N SER A 7 -7.95 -4.73 -20.58
CA SER A 7 -6.91 -5.25 -19.67
C SER A 7 -5.86 -4.17 -19.46
N PHE A 8 -5.73 -3.66 -18.24
CA PHE A 8 -4.61 -2.79 -17.87
C PHE A 8 -3.41 -3.67 -17.51
N PRO A 9 -2.24 -3.50 -18.14
CA PRO A 9 -1.06 -4.26 -17.78
C PRO A 9 -0.68 -3.93 -16.33
N VAL A 10 -0.59 -4.97 -15.50
CA VAL A 10 -0.06 -4.85 -14.14
C VAL A 10 1.40 -4.42 -14.25
N LYS A 11 1.73 -3.26 -13.70
CA LYS A 11 3.11 -2.80 -13.66
C LYS A 11 3.79 -3.45 -12.47
N GLU A 12 4.82 -4.26 -12.73
CA GLU A 12 5.64 -4.87 -11.67
C GLU A 12 6.35 -3.81 -10.82
N HIS A 13 6.68 -2.67 -11.43
CA HIS A 13 7.33 -1.56 -10.75
C HIS A 13 6.44 -0.31 -10.71
N PRO A 14 6.27 0.30 -9.53
CA PRO A 14 5.55 1.55 -9.38
C PRO A 14 6.33 2.71 -9.98
N HIS A 15 5.61 3.73 -10.46
CA HIS A 15 6.25 4.89 -11.06
C HIS A 15 7.04 5.70 -9.99
N PRO A 16 8.34 5.97 -10.17
CA PRO A 16 9.18 6.58 -9.13
C PRO A 16 8.67 7.91 -8.59
N LEU A 17 8.17 8.80 -9.46
CA LEU A 17 7.61 10.10 -9.03
C LEU A 17 6.35 9.96 -8.16
N GLN A 18 5.54 8.93 -8.38
CA GLN A 18 4.34 8.70 -7.57
C GLN A 18 4.74 8.21 -6.17
N MET A 19 5.73 7.31 -6.12
CA MET A 19 6.29 6.85 -4.84
C MET A 19 6.90 7.99 -4.03
N LYS A 20 7.68 8.87 -4.66
CA LYS A 20 8.25 10.04 -3.98
C LYS A 20 7.15 10.92 -3.36
N LYS A 21 6.12 11.26 -4.14
CA LYS A 21 4.99 12.07 -3.67
C LYS A 21 4.24 11.42 -2.51
N ALA A 22 4.00 10.11 -2.57
CA ALA A 22 3.34 9.37 -1.50
C ALA A 22 4.14 9.42 -0.20
N ILE A 23 5.46 9.21 -0.27
CA ILE A 23 6.34 9.29 0.90
C ILE A 23 6.37 10.70 1.49
N ASP A 24 6.43 11.74 0.65
CA ASP A 24 6.41 13.13 1.12
C ASP A 24 5.12 13.45 1.87
N LEU A 25 3.96 12.99 1.36
CA LEU A 25 2.66 13.15 2.03
C LEU A 25 2.58 12.40 3.37
N ILE A 26 3.09 11.16 3.42
CA ILE A 26 3.14 10.38 4.66
C ILE A 26 3.98 11.09 5.71
N LYS A 27 5.16 11.61 5.32
CA LYS A 27 6.06 12.35 6.24
C LYS A 27 5.45 13.64 6.79
N GLN A 28 4.60 14.31 6.01
CA GLN A 28 3.93 15.56 6.43
C GLN A 28 2.68 15.31 7.27
N SER A 29 2.16 14.07 7.28
CA SER A 29 0.94 13.73 8.00
C SER A 29 1.18 13.59 9.51
N ARG A 30 0.27 14.14 10.31
CA ARG A 30 0.37 14.14 11.78
C ARG A 30 0.12 12.76 12.38
N CYS A 31 -0.82 12.00 11.82
CA CYS A 31 -1.21 10.68 12.31
C CYS A 31 -1.72 9.82 11.14
N PRO A 32 -0.81 9.24 10.35
CA PRO A 32 -1.21 8.45 9.20
C PRO A 32 -1.82 7.11 9.63
N LEU A 33 -2.77 6.63 8.83
CA LEU A 33 -3.42 5.33 8.98
C LEU A 33 -3.03 4.41 7.83
N VAL A 34 -2.57 3.19 8.14
CA VAL A 34 -2.33 2.17 7.11
C VAL A 34 -3.50 1.20 7.06
N ILE A 35 -4.08 1.04 5.87
CA ILE A 35 -5.15 0.07 5.59
C ILE A 35 -4.60 -0.95 4.60
N CYS A 36 -4.59 -2.22 5.00
CA CYS A 36 -4.11 -3.32 4.17
C CYS A 36 -5.11 -4.48 4.21
N GLY A 37 -5.38 -5.08 3.06
CA GLY A 37 -6.25 -6.26 2.94
C GLY A 37 -5.46 -7.55 2.71
N GLY A 38 -6.18 -8.62 2.34
CA GLY A 38 -5.59 -9.94 2.05
C GLY A 38 -4.52 -9.94 0.94
N GLY A 39 -4.48 -8.91 0.09
CA GLY A 39 -3.46 -8.74 -0.93
C GLY A 39 -2.03 -8.76 -0.38
N VAL A 40 -1.79 -8.20 0.81
CA VAL A 40 -0.46 -8.23 1.45
C VAL A 40 -0.06 -9.65 1.86
N ASN A 41 -1.04 -10.46 2.28
CA ASN A 41 -0.81 -11.85 2.63
C ASN A 41 -0.54 -12.69 1.38
N ILE A 42 -1.32 -12.50 0.32
CA ILE A 42 -1.15 -13.19 -0.97
C ILE A 42 0.21 -12.87 -1.59
N SER A 43 0.67 -11.62 -1.47
CA SER A 43 1.98 -11.20 -1.95
C SER A 43 3.13 -11.52 -1.00
N GLN A 44 2.86 -12.19 0.13
CA GLN A 44 3.84 -12.49 1.19
C GLN A 44 4.62 -11.28 1.73
N ALA A 45 4.05 -10.07 1.60
CA ALA A 45 4.73 -8.80 1.89
C ALA A 45 4.50 -8.29 3.34
N MET A 46 4.11 -9.20 4.25
CA MET A 46 3.73 -8.83 5.62
C MET A 46 4.94 -8.31 6.41
N ASN A 47 6.13 -8.88 6.18
CA ASN A 47 7.34 -8.46 6.88
C ASN A 47 7.76 -7.06 6.44
N GLU A 48 7.73 -6.78 5.14
CA GLU A 48 8.03 -5.49 4.54
C GLU A 48 7.05 -4.41 5.00
N LEU A 49 5.76 -4.74 5.09
CA LEU A 49 4.74 -3.86 5.66
C LEU A 49 5.05 -3.55 7.14
N ASN A 50 5.45 -4.56 7.91
CA ASN A 50 5.77 -4.39 9.31
C ASN A 50 7.00 -3.49 9.50
N GLU A 51 8.06 -3.73 8.74
CA GLU A 51 9.25 -2.87 8.73
C GLU A 51 8.94 -1.44 8.29
N PHE A 52 8.10 -1.27 7.26
CA PHE A 52 7.68 0.04 6.79
C PHE A 52 6.96 0.79 7.91
N ILE A 53 5.96 0.18 8.55
CA ILE A 53 5.22 0.83 9.64
C ILE A 53 6.16 1.17 10.81
N ASN A 54 7.08 0.27 11.18
CA ASN A 54 8.02 0.50 12.28
C ASN A 54 9.00 1.65 12.01
N LYS A 55 9.32 1.96 10.74
CA LYS A 55 10.15 3.12 10.38
C LYS A 55 9.47 4.46 10.64
N PHE A 56 8.15 4.48 10.73
CA PHE A 56 7.37 5.68 10.95
C PHE A 56 6.64 5.55 12.29
N ASN A 57 7.25 6.09 13.35
CA ASN A 57 6.75 6.04 14.74
C ASN A 57 5.31 6.56 14.95
N SER A 58 4.68 7.17 13.94
CA SER A 58 3.39 7.86 13.99
C SER A 58 2.22 7.11 13.32
N PHE A 59 2.42 5.92 12.74
CA PHE A 59 1.30 5.18 12.14
C PHE A 59 0.36 4.58 13.19
N GLN A 60 -0.93 4.80 13.01
CA GLN A 60 -1.95 3.96 13.65
C GLN A 60 -2.21 2.75 12.77
N ARG A 61 -2.16 1.54 13.36
CA ARG A 61 -2.57 0.30 12.69
C ARG A 61 -4.04 0.03 13.00
N THR A 62 -4.86 -0.13 11.96
CA THR A 62 -6.15 -0.81 12.09
C THR A 62 -6.01 -2.22 11.55
N ASN A 63 -6.30 -3.23 12.37
CA ASN A 63 -6.43 -4.61 11.92
C ASN A 63 -7.61 -4.71 10.96
N CYS A 64 -7.36 -4.75 9.66
CA CYS A 64 -8.31 -5.31 8.70
C CYS A 64 -8.23 -6.84 8.83
N ARG A 65 -8.81 -7.36 9.92
CA ARG A 65 -9.09 -8.77 10.10
C ARG A 65 -10.22 -9.12 9.12
N LEU A 66 -9.86 -9.42 7.88
CA LEU A 66 -10.75 -10.14 6.98
C LEU A 66 -10.81 -11.57 7.49
N HIS A 67 -11.88 -11.83 8.25
CA HIS A 67 -12.30 -13.18 8.66
C HIS A 67 -12.60 -14.05 7.45
#